data_AF-A0A359BCW8-F1
#
_entry.id   AF-A0A359BCW8-F1
#
_cell.length_a   1.000
_cell.length_b   1.000
_cell.length_c   1.000
_cell.angle_alpha   90.00
_cell.angle_beta   90.00
_cell.angle_gamma   90.00
#
_symmetry.space_group_name_H-M   'P 1'
#
loop_
_entity.id
_entity.type
_entity.pdbx_description
1 polymer ?
#
loop_
_entity_poly.entity_id
_entity_poly.type
_entity_poly.pdbx_seq_one_letter_code
_entity_poly.pdbx_strand_id
1 'polypeptide(L)' 'MEKFEDKLTKLEQIVNKLETSNLPLDETLSLFKQGKELVKSLSNELETAKNKINEITTTDK' A
#
# COMPACT_ATOMS: atom_id res chain seq x y z
N MET A 1 14.87 4.25 -2.59
CA MET A 1 13.64 3.51 -2.93
C MET A 1 13.08 3.00 -1.62
N GLU A 2 11.87 3.38 -1.26
CA GLU A 2 11.25 2.92 -0.02
C GLU A 2 10.85 1.44 -0.14
N LYS A 3 11.05 0.64 0.92
CA LYS A 3 10.76 -0.81 0.88
C LYS A 3 9.25 -1.06 0.96
N PHE A 4 8.84 -2.28 0.58
CA PHE A 4 7.44 -2.71 0.68
C PHE A 4 6.95 -2.64 2.13
N GLU A 5 7.75 -3.13 3.07
CA GLU A 5 7.44 -3.17 4.51
C GLU A 5 7.27 -1.76 5.09
N ASP A 6 8.08 -0.80 4.63
CA ASP A 6 7.99 0.59 5.06
C ASP A 6 6.66 1.22 4.59
N LYS A 7 6.28 0.98 3.33
CA LYS A 7 4.99 1.43 2.77
C LYS A 7 3.79 0.78 3.46
N LEU A 8 3.90 -0.50 3.81
CA LEU A 8 2.87 -1.21 4.57
C LEU A 8 2.72 -0.61 5.97
N THR A 9 3.84 -0.37 6.67
CA THR A 9 3.84 0.28 7.99
C THR A 9 3.20 1.67 7.94
N LYS A 10 3.49 2.46 6.89
CA LYS A 10 2.84 3.76 6.68
C LYS A 10 1.33 3.65 6.48
N LEU A 11 0.88 2.64 5.72
CA LEU A 11 -0.54 2.40 5.52
C LEU A 11 -1.24 2.06 6.85
N GLU A 12 -0.65 1.18 7.66
CA GLU A 12 -1.17 0.85 9.00
C GLU A 12 -1.26 2.09 9.89
N GLN A 13 -0.24 2.95 9.87
CA GLN A 13 -0.27 4.22 10.61
C GLN A 13 -1.40 5.15 10.14
N ILE A 14 -1.68 5.21 8.84
CA ILE A 14 -2.77 6.01 8.28
C ILE A 14 -4.12 5.45 8.74
N VAL A 15 -4.31 4.12 8.68
CA VAL A 15 -5.54 3.46 9.15
C VAL A 15 -5.76 3.73 10.64
N ASN A 16 -4.75 3.52 11.47
CA ASN A 16 -4.82 3.80 12.90
C ASN A 16 -5.19 5.27 13.20
N LYS A 17 -4.66 6.22 12.42
CA LYS A 17 -5.05 7.63 12.53
C LYS A 17 -6.51 7.83 12.15
N LEU A 18 -6.95 7.29 11.02
CA LEU A 18 -8.33 7.41 10.53
C LEU A 18 -9.37 6.84 11.50
N GLU A 19 -9.02 5.84 12.31
CA GLU A 19 -9.89 5.28 13.36
C GLU A 19 -10.02 6.17 14.60
N THR A 20 -9.21 7.23 14.71
CA THR A 20 -9.28 8.17 15.82
C THR A 20 -10.49 9.08 15.69
N SER A 21 -11.38 9.09 16.68
CA SER A 21 -12.70 9.74 16.63
C SER A 21 -12.70 11.29 16.59
N ASN A 22 -11.54 11.94 16.54
CA ASN A 22 -11.42 13.41 16.64
C ASN A 22 -10.52 14.05 15.57
N LEU A 23 -10.43 13.44 14.39
CA LEU A 23 -9.72 14.03 13.26
C LEU A 23 -10.57 15.13 12.58
N PRO A 24 -9.97 16.30 12.26
CA PRO A 24 -10.59 17.28 11.39
C PRO A 24 -10.95 16.66 10.02
N LEU A 25 -12.02 17.16 9.40
CA LEU A 25 -12.49 16.64 8.09
C LEU A 25 -11.41 16.72 7.01
N ASP A 26 -10.70 17.85 6.92
CA ASP A 26 -9.61 18.04 5.95
C ASP A 26 -8.47 17.04 6.16
N GLU A 27 -8.14 16.74 7.42
CA GLU A 27 -7.09 15.77 7.75
C GLU A 27 -7.53 14.35 7.40
N THR A 28 -8.79 14.00 7.72
CA THR A 28 -9.41 12.73 7.32
C THR A 28 -9.37 12.54 5.80
N LEU A 29 -9.75 13.57 5.02
CA LEU A 29 -9.72 13.52 3.57
C LEU A 29 -8.29 13.38 3.01
N SER A 30 -7.33 14.05 3.63
CA SER A 30 -5.92 13.96 3.25
C SER A 30 -5.36 12.56 3.53
N LEU A 31 -5.58 12.02 4.73
CA LEU A 31 -5.15 10.69 5.14
C LEU A 31 -5.79 9.61 4.26
N PHE A 32 -7.08 9.74 3.94
CA PHE A 32 -7.77 8.82 3.05
C PHE A 32 -7.17 8.80 1.63
N LYS A 33 -6.89 9.97 1.05
CA LYS A 33 -6.21 10.06 -0.26
C LYS A 33 -4.83 9.42 -0.22
N GLN A 34 -4.04 9.71 0.81
CA GLN A 34 -2.71 9.13 0.99
C GLN A 34 -2.78 7.60 1.13
N GLY A 35 -3.69 7.09 1.94
CA GLY A 35 -3.92 5.66 2.11
C GLY A 35 -4.31 4.97 0.80
N LYS A 36 -5.19 5.59 0.00
CA LYS A 36 -5.59 5.05 -1.31
C LYS A 36 -4.42 4.93 -2.29
N GLU A 37 -3.57 5.95 -2.38
CA GLU A 37 -2.39 5.91 -3.24
C GLU A 37 -1.36 4.87 -2.75
N LEU A 38 -1.17 4.73 -1.43
CA LEU A 38 -0.32 3.71 -0.84
C LEU A 38 -0.81 2.30 -1.17
N VAL A 39 -2.11 2.02 -1.00
CA VAL A 39 -2.72 0.75 -1.37
C VAL A 39 -2.46 0.43 -2.84
N LYS A 40 -2.70 1.41 -3.73
CA LYS A 40 -2.44 1.24 -5.17
C LYS A 40 -0.98 0.90 -5.45
N SER A 41 -0.04 1.58 -4.79
CA SER A 41 1.39 1.30 -4.94
C SER A 41 1.77 -0.10 -4.47
N LEU A 42 1.27 -0.52 -3.31
CA LEU A 42 1.51 -1.85 -2.74
C LEU A 42 0.94 -2.96 -3.64
N SER A 43 -0.28 -2.76 -4.16
CA SER A 43 -0.90 -3.72 -5.10
C SER A 43 -0.09 -3.89 -6.37
N ASN A 44 0.40 -2.80 -6.96
CA ASN A 44 1.23 -2.86 -8.19
C ASN A 44 2.56 -3.59 -7.94
N GLU A 45 3.17 -3.40 -6.77
CA GLU A 45 4.42 -4.08 -6.42
C GLU A 45 4.21 -5.58 -6.22
N LEU A 46 3.12 -5.97 -5.56
CA LEU A 46 2.73 -7.38 -5.44
C LEU A 46 2.41 -8.03 -6.79
N GLU A 47 1.71 -7.31 -7.67
CA GLU A 47 1.43 -7.78 -9.03
C GLU A 47 2.73 -7.99 -9.82
N THR A 48 3.66 -7.05 -9.73
CA THR A 48 4.98 -7.16 -10.37
C THR A 48 5.74 -8.37 -9.83
N ALA A 49 5.74 -8.59 -8.51
CA ALA A 49 6.38 -9.75 -7.90
C ALA A 49 5.73 -11.06 -8.37
N LYS A 50 4.40 -11.12 -8.42
CA LYS A 50 3.64 -12.28 -8.90
C LYS A 50 3.96 -12.58 -10.37
N ASN A 51 4.04 -11.56 -11.22
CA ASN A 51 4.37 -11.74 -12.63
C ASN A 51 5.77 -12.31 -12.81
N LYS A 52 6.76 -11.83 -12.05
CA LYS A 52 8.12 -12.40 -12.06
C LYS A 52 8.14 -13.87 -11.64
N ILE A 53 7.39 -14.23 -10.60
CA ILE A 53 7.26 -15.63 -10.16
C ILE A 53 6.64 -16.48 -11.27
N ASN A 54 5.59 -15.99 -11.92
CA ASN A 54 4.95 -16.69 -13.03
C ASN A 54 5.91 -16.89 -14.20
N GLU A 55 6.65 -15.86 -14.61
CA GLU A 55 7.66 -15.95 -15.68
C GLU A 55 8.67 -17.07 -15.39
N ILE A 56 9.26 -17.07 -14.20
CA ILE A 56 10.20 -18.10 -13.76
C ILE A 56 9.54 -19.49 -13.83
N THR A 57 8.36 -19.64 -13.26
CA THR A 57 7.64 -20.94 -13.18
C THR A 57 7.19 -21.45 -14.56
N THR A 58 6.95 -20.56 -15.52
CA THR A 58 6.56 -20.94 -16.88
C THR A 58 7.73 -21.27 -17.81
N THR A 59 8.96 -20.91 -17.43
CA THR A 59 10.17 -21.15 -18.24
C THR A 59 10.74 -22.57 -18.04
N ASP A 60 10.26 -23.31 -17.05
CA ASP A 60 10.61 -24.72 -16.78
C ASP A 60 9.71 -25.74 -17.53
N LYS A 61 9.02 -25.32 -18.60
CA LYS A 61 8.15 -26.17 -19.43
C LYS A 61 8.59 -26.18 -20.88
#